data_AF-I2GRI8-F1
#
_entry.id   AF-I2GRI8-F1
#
_cell.length_a   1.000
_cell.length_b   1.000
_cell.length_c   1.000
_cell.angle_alpha   90.00
_cell.angle_beta   90.00
_cell.angle_gamma   90.00
#
_symmetry.space_group_name_H-M   'P 1'
#
loop_
_entity.id
_entity.type
_entity.pdbx_description
1 polymer ?
#
loop_
_entity_poly.entity_id
_entity_poly.type
_entity_poly.pdbx_seq_one_letter_code
_entity_poly.pdbx_strand_id
1 'polypeptide(L)'
;MASTINSIPLLSITTLLADYDQWLAFLKTSQRTSRRYERQLTKIGKRYPYLASLSDYLRSCMRQRSQFFGRLAVLLSEKADKLRNEPTNDVLIQRLTQAHPTMQQVISQMKQAFADLTESYRTLPVPVVAADTLSLMPPISLQ
;
A
#
# COMPACT_ATOMS: atom_id res chain seq x y z
N MET A 1 11.25 43.76 -0.93
CA MET A 1 10.44 42.54 -1.09
C MET A 1 11.23 41.40 -0.49
N ALA A 2 10.86 40.97 0.73
CA ALA A 2 11.58 39.92 1.44
C ALA A 2 11.16 38.56 0.88
N SER A 3 12.07 37.89 0.20
CA SER A 3 11.94 36.51 -0.23
C SER A 3 11.88 35.64 1.02
N THR A 4 10.69 35.20 1.41
CA THR A 4 10.49 34.25 2.50
C THR A 4 11.08 32.92 2.03
N ILE A 5 12.35 32.69 2.34
CA ILE A 5 12.96 31.37 2.22
C ILE A 5 12.24 30.54 3.28
N ASN A 6 11.21 29.81 2.85
CA ASN A 6 10.57 28.76 3.64
C ASN A 6 11.70 27.84 4.11
N SER A 7 12.08 28.05 5.37
CA SER A 7 13.16 27.34 6.03
C SER A 7 12.58 25.97 6.33
N ILE A 8 12.72 25.04 5.36
CA ILE A 8 12.32 23.66 5.56
C ILE A 8 13.15 23.15 6.74
N PRO A 9 12.54 22.73 7.86
CA PRO A 9 13.29 22.18 8.96
C PRO A 9 14.07 20.97 8.43
N LEU A 10 15.40 21.02 8.53
CA LEU A 10 16.24 19.91 8.10
C LEU A 10 15.92 18.71 9.00
N LEU A 11 15.27 17.69 8.42
CA LEU A 11 15.12 16.40 9.07
C LEU A 11 16.52 15.80 9.24
N SER A 12 16.80 15.23 10.40
CA SER A 12 18.02 14.44 10.57
C SER A 12 18.01 13.28 9.56
N ILE A 13 19.17 12.93 9.00
CA ILE A 13 19.31 11.81 8.05
C ILE A 13 18.74 10.51 8.65
N THR A 14 18.94 10.31 9.96
CA THR A 14 18.42 9.16 10.71
C THR A 14 16.90 9.11 10.72
N THR A 15 16.22 10.24 10.95
CA THR A 15 14.76 10.32 10.90
C THR A 15 14.25 10.09 9.48
N LEU A 16 14.91 10.72 8.50
CA LEU A 16 14.56 10.59 7.10
C LEU A 16 14.65 9.13 6.62
N LEU A 17 15.73 8.42 6.98
CA LEU A 17 15.88 7.00 6.67
C LEU A 17 14.82 6.14 7.36
N ALA A 18 14.54 6.39 8.65
CA ALA A 18 13.54 5.65 9.40
C ALA A 18 12.14 5.75 8.76
N ASP A 19 11.75 6.96 8.32
CA ASP A 19 10.47 7.18 7.64
C ASP A 19 10.43 6.45 6.29
N TYR A 20 11.50 6.54 5.50
CA TYR A 20 11.59 5.84 4.22
C TYR A 20 11.52 4.32 4.39
N ASP A 21 12.13 3.77 5.43
CA ASP A 21 12.05 2.35 5.77
C ASP A 21 10.65 1.93 6.20
N GLN A 22 9.97 2.75 7.00
CA GLN A 22 8.60 2.49 7.38
C GLN A 22 7.65 2.50 6.16
N TRP A 23 7.83 3.47 5.27
CA TRP A 23 7.06 3.55 4.02
C TRP A 23 7.37 2.36 3.10
N LEU A 24 8.63 1.96 2.99
CA LEU A 24 9.04 0.76 2.24
C LEU A 24 8.37 -0.50 2.78
N ALA A 25 8.36 -0.69 4.10
CA ALA A 25 7.69 -1.81 4.75
C ALA A 25 6.18 -1.81 4.44
N PHE A 26 5.54 -0.66 4.52
CA PHE A 26 4.13 -0.51 4.17
C PHE A 26 3.84 -0.86 2.70
N LEU A 27 4.63 -0.36 1.75
CA LEU A 27 4.46 -0.63 0.32
C LEU A 27 4.69 -2.11 0.00
N LYS A 28 5.74 -2.73 0.54
CA LYS A 28 6.03 -4.16 0.39
C LYS A 28 4.89 -5.02 0.96
N THR A 29 4.34 -4.64 2.11
CA THR A 29 3.21 -5.33 2.73
C THR A 29 1.96 -5.21 1.86
N SER A 30 1.63 -4.00 1.42
CA SER A 30 0.49 -3.73 0.54
C SER A 30 0.57 -4.50 -0.78
N GLN A 31 1.77 -4.59 -1.36
CA GLN A 31 2.04 -5.40 -2.54
C GLN A 31 1.77 -6.89 -2.29
N ARG A 32 2.29 -7.45 -1.19
CA ARG A 32 2.10 -8.87 -0.82
C ARG A 32 0.63 -9.19 -0.58
N THR A 33 -0.07 -8.33 0.15
CA THR A 33 -1.50 -8.45 0.41
C THR A 33 -2.31 -8.43 -0.89
N SER A 34 -1.99 -7.52 -1.82
CA SER A 34 -2.64 -7.48 -3.14
C SER A 34 -2.45 -8.80 -3.91
N ARG A 35 -1.24 -9.38 -3.88
CA ARG A 35 -0.98 -10.71 -4.49
C ARG A 35 -1.73 -11.84 -3.80
N ARG A 36 -1.87 -11.79 -2.46
CA ARG A 36 -2.65 -12.78 -1.69
C ARG A 36 -4.11 -12.74 -2.12
N TYR A 37 -4.71 -11.55 -2.25
CA TYR A 37 -6.09 -11.40 -2.72
C TYR A 37 -6.27 -11.85 -4.17
N GLU A 38 -5.36 -11.52 -5.08
CA GLU A 38 -5.40 -12.03 -6.46
C GLU A 38 -5.45 -13.56 -6.51
N ARG A 39 -4.64 -14.24 -5.69
CA ARG A 39 -4.65 -15.72 -5.59
C ARG A 39 -5.95 -16.26 -5.01
N GLN A 40 -6.51 -15.61 -4.00
CA GLN A 40 -7.80 -16.01 -3.42
C GLN A 40 -8.93 -15.88 -4.44
N LEU A 41 -9.00 -14.76 -5.16
CA LEU A 41 -9.99 -14.53 -6.22
C LEU A 41 -9.83 -15.55 -7.36
N THR A 42 -8.61 -15.95 -7.67
CA THR A 42 -8.36 -17.05 -8.63
C THR A 42 -9.02 -18.36 -8.16
N LYS A 43 -8.92 -18.68 -6.88
CA LYS A 43 -9.56 -19.88 -6.31
C LYS A 43 -11.09 -19.76 -6.29
N ILE A 44 -11.62 -18.58 -5.95
CA ILE A 44 -13.05 -18.31 -5.93
C ILE A 44 -13.65 -18.47 -7.33
N GLY A 45 -13.07 -17.83 -8.35
CA GLY A 45 -13.57 -17.94 -9.73
C GLY A 45 -13.54 -19.37 -10.28
N LYS A 46 -12.54 -20.18 -9.87
CA LYS A 46 -12.49 -21.61 -10.21
C LYS A 46 -13.54 -22.44 -9.48
N ARG A 47 -13.82 -22.14 -8.21
CA ARG A 47 -14.78 -22.89 -7.38
C ARG A 47 -16.22 -22.53 -7.70
N TYR A 48 -16.49 -21.29 -8.07
CA TYR A 48 -17.82 -20.74 -8.30
C TYR A 48 -17.89 -20.10 -9.70
N PRO A 49 -18.24 -20.88 -10.74
CA PRO A 49 -18.26 -20.38 -12.13
C PRO A 49 -19.15 -19.15 -12.34
N TYR A 50 -20.25 -19.05 -11.60
CA TYR A 50 -21.15 -17.88 -11.64
C TYR A 50 -20.50 -16.58 -11.11
N LEU A 51 -19.39 -16.67 -10.36
CA LEU A 51 -18.59 -15.53 -9.90
C LEU A 51 -17.34 -15.32 -10.75
N ALA A 52 -17.13 -16.07 -11.84
CA ALA A 52 -15.87 -16.03 -12.59
C ALA A 52 -15.58 -14.64 -13.16
N SER A 53 -16.57 -13.99 -13.78
CA SER A 53 -16.42 -12.64 -14.36
C SER A 53 -16.05 -11.59 -13.30
N LEU A 54 -16.77 -11.58 -12.17
CA LEU A 54 -16.48 -10.70 -11.04
C LEU A 54 -15.09 -10.98 -10.46
N SER A 55 -14.75 -12.26 -10.30
CA SER A 55 -13.45 -12.68 -9.79
C SER A 55 -12.31 -12.22 -10.69
N ASP A 56 -12.46 -12.35 -12.02
CA ASP A 56 -11.45 -11.92 -12.98
C ASP A 56 -11.28 -10.39 -13.03
N TYR A 57 -12.39 -9.64 -12.94
CA TYR A 57 -12.33 -8.18 -12.78
C TYR A 57 -11.54 -7.80 -11.51
N LEU A 58 -11.92 -8.35 -10.37
CA LEU A 58 -11.25 -8.05 -9.09
C LEU A 58 -9.78 -8.50 -9.09
N ARG A 59 -9.44 -9.60 -9.77
CA ARG A 59 -8.04 -10.03 -9.96
C ARG A 59 -7.24 -9.02 -10.75
N SER A 60 -7.80 -8.50 -11.84
CA SER A 60 -7.15 -7.44 -12.64
C SER A 60 -6.86 -6.21 -11.76
N CYS A 61 -7.84 -5.78 -10.96
CA CYS A 61 -7.67 -4.69 -10.00
C CYS A 61 -6.54 -4.99 -8.98
N MET A 62 -6.52 -6.18 -8.38
CA MET A 62 -5.47 -6.56 -7.42
C MET A 62 -4.09 -6.64 -8.07
N ARG A 63 -4.00 -7.10 -9.31
CA ARG A 63 -2.75 -7.12 -10.09
C ARG A 63 -2.22 -5.72 -10.35
N GLN A 64 -3.07 -4.81 -10.81
CA GLN A 64 -2.70 -3.41 -11.03
C GLN A 64 -2.22 -2.76 -9.72
N ARG A 65 -2.93 -2.97 -8.60
CA ARG A 65 -2.51 -2.50 -7.27
C ARG A 65 -1.15 -3.08 -6.86
N SER A 66 -0.92 -4.37 -7.07
CA SER A 66 0.37 -5.01 -6.76
C SER A 66 1.53 -4.43 -7.57
N GLN A 67 1.30 -4.14 -8.86
CA GLN A 67 2.30 -3.51 -9.72
C GLN A 67 2.59 -2.08 -9.28
N PHE A 68 1.54 -1.31 -8.95
CA PHE A 68 1.68 0.05 -8.44
C PHE A 68 2.52 0.11 -7.16
N PHE A 69 2.17 -0.67 -6.14
CA PHE A 69 2.94 -0.73 -4.88
C PHE A 69 4.37 -1.23 -5.11
N GLY A 70 4.55 -2.18 -6.02
CA GLY A 70 5.88 -2.68 -6.39
C GLY A 70 6.78 -1.61 -7.00
N ARG A 71 6.26 -0.83 -7.95
CA ARG A 71 7.02 0.25 -8.59
C ARG A 71 7.40 1.34 -7.59
N LEU A 72 6.45 1.75 -6.73
CA LEU A 72 6.75 2.72 -5.67
C LEU A 72 7.80 2.19 -4.68
N ALA A 73 7.72 0.91 -4.29
CA ALA A 73 8.70 0.31 -3.39
C ALA A 73 10.10 0.28 -4.01
N VAL A 74 10.24 0.00 -5.31
CA VAL A 74 11.52 0.04 -6.02
C VAL A 74 12.10 1.46 -6.02
N LEU A 75 11.29 2.44 -6.43
CA LEU A 75 11.73 3.84 -6.45
C LEU A 75 12.17 4.32 -5.07
N LEU A 76 11.40 4.00 -4.03
CA LEU A 76 11.72 4.41 -2.68
C LEU A 76 12.96 3.69 -2.13
N SER A 77 13.19 2.42 -2.51
CA SER A 77 14.38 1.66 -2.11
C SER A 77 15.62 2.27 -2.72
N GLU A 78 15.59 2.59 -4.02
CA GLU A 78 16.71 3.25 -4.69
C GLU A 78 17.09 4.58 -4.02
N LYS A 79 16.11 5.34 -3.52
CA LYS A 79 16.38 6.61 -2.81
C LYS A 79 16.93 6.36 -1.41
N ALA A 80 16.38 5.41 -0.67
CA ALA A 80 16.88 5.03 0.65
C ALA A 80 18.31 4.49 0.57
N ASP A 81 18.59 3.64 -0.41
CA ASP A 81 19.92 3.05 -0.62
C ASP A 81 20.95 4.11 -1.03
N LYS A 82 20.57 5.06 -1.89
CA LYS A 82 21.43 6.22 -2.20
C LYS A 82 21.72 7.06 -0.95
N LEU A 83 20.73 7.32 -0.11
CA LEU A 83 20.92 8.09 1.12
C LEU A 83 21.82 7.36 2.13
N ARG A 84 21.76 6.01 2.20
CA ARG A 84 22.66 5.19 3.03
C ARG A 84 24.09 5.20 2.54
N ASN A 85 24.29 5.12 1.23
CA ASN A 85 25.62 5.05 0.62
C ASN A 85 26.30 6.42 0.52
N GLU A 86 25.51 7.50 0.43
CA GLU A 86 26.00 8.88 0.31
C GLU A 86 25.36 9.81 1.36
N PRO A 87 25.59 9.57 2.66
CA PRO A 87 24.93 10.32 3.73
C PRO A 87 25.45 11.75 3.89
N THR A 88 26.50 12.14 3.18
CA THR A 88 27.05 13.50 3.16
C THR A 88 26.67 14.27 1.89
N ASN A 89 25.83 13.71 1.04
CA ASN A 89 25.38 14.36 -0.19
C ASN A 89 24.25 15.35 0.14
N ASP A 90 24.61 16.60 0.43
CA ASP A 90 23.68 17.67 0.82
C ASP A 90 22.56 17.89 -0.20
N VAL A 91 22.86 17.79 -1.50
CA VAL A 91 21.86 17.95 -2.57
C VAL A 91 20.83 16.82 -2.53
N LEU A 92 21.27 15.58 -2.31
CA LEU A 92 20.37 14.44 -2.15
C LEU A 92 19.49 14.62 -0.90
N ILE A 93 20.09 14.97 0.24
CA ILE A 93 19.38 15.19 1.51
C ILE A 93 18.34 16.28 1.36
N GLN A 94 18.69 17.41 0.74
CA GLN A 94 17.77 18.53 0.54
C GLN A 94 16.58 18.12 -0.34
N ARG A 95 16.84 17.41 -1.45
CA ARG A 95 15.76 16.92 -2.34
C ARG A 95 14.84 15.92 -1.66
N LEU A 96 15.40 14.99 -0.89
CA LEU A 96 14.60 13.99 -0.17
C LEU A 96 13.80 14.63 0.97
N THR A 97 14.37 15.60 1.68
CA THR A 97 13.67 16.39 2.71
C THR A 97 12.53 17.22 2.08
N GLN A 98 12.75 17.81 0.90
CA GLN A 98 11.71 18.53 0.16
C GLN A 98 10.57 17.61 -0.31
N ALA A 99 10.88 16.39 -0.75
CA ALA A 99 9.88 15.43 -1.23
C ALA A 99 9.16 14.68 -0.08
N HIS A 100 9.76 14.66 1.11
CA HIS A 100 9.26 13.96 2.29
C HIS A 100 7.79 14.28 2.63
N PRO A 101 7.34 15.54 2.77
CA PRO A 101 5.96 15.84 3.14
C PRO A 101 4.94 15.31 2.12
N THR A 102 5.27 15.38 0.83
CA THR A 102 4.41 14.81 -0.23
C THR A 102 4.31 13.30 -0.10
N MET A 103 5.44 12.62 0.14
CA MET A 103 5.43 11.17 0.31
C MET A 103 4.67 10.74 1.58
N GLN A 104 4.86 11.45 2.69
CA GLN A 104 4.12 11.24 3.93
C GLN A 104 2.61 11.40 3.70
N GLN A 105 2.19 12.45 2.98
CA GLN A 105 0.79 12.68 2.64
C GLN A 105 0.21 11.54 1.80
N VAL A 106 0.93 11.10 0.75
CA VAL A 106 0.50 10.00 -0.12
C VAL A 106 0.34 8.70 0.67
N ILE A 107 1.30 8.36 1.52
CA ILE A 107 1.23 7.16 2.38
C ILE A 107 0.06 7.27 3.38
N SER A 108 -0.14 8.43 3.97
CA SER A 108 -1.26 8.67 4.90
C SER A 108 -2.62 8.49 4.21
N GLN A 109 -2.79 9.07 3.02
CA GLN A 109 -4.00 8.91 2.21
C GLN A 109 -4.26 7.44 1.83
N MET A 110 -3.21 6.69 1.46
CA MET A 110 -3.34 5.26 1.19
C MET A 110 -3.78 4.46 2.42
N LYS A 111 -3.20 4.75 3.59
CA LYS A 111 -3.58 4.11 4.85
C LYS A 111 -5.05 4.41 5.19
N GLN A 112 -5.48 5.67 5.05
CA GLN A 112 -6.86 6.06 5.30
C GLN A 112 -7.83 5.35 4.35
N ALA A 113 -7.54 5.34 3.05
CA ALA A 113 -8.38 4.65 2.07
C ALA A 113 -8.53 3.15 2.38
N PHE A 114 -7.48 2.50 2.91
CA PHE A 114 -7.58 1.11 3.35
C PHE A 114 -8.42 0.95 4.62
N ALA A 115 -8.33 1.89 5.58
CA ALA A 115 -9.17 1.88 6.76
C ALA A 115 -10.65 2.05 6.39
N ASP A 116 -10.97 3.01 5.54
CA ASP A 116 -12.34 3.28 5.07
C ASP A 116 -12.94 2.08 4.33
N LEU A 117 -12.14 1.43 3.47
CA LEU A 117 -12.55 0.20 2.80
C LEU A 117 -12.82 -0.93 3.81
N THR A 118 -11.95 -1.10 4.79
CA THR A 118 -12.10 -2.14 5.82
C THR A 118 -13.39 -1.93 6.62
N GLU A 119 -13.69 -0.69 6.98
CA GLU A 119 -14.89 -0.34 7.72
C GLU A 119 -16.15 -0.50 6.85
N SER A 120 -16.08 -0.13 5.57
CA SER A 120 -17.15 -0.39 4.61
C SER A 120 -17.46 -1.88 4.49
N TYR A 121 -16.44 -2.75 4.46
CA TYR A 121 -16.65 -4.20 4.42
C TYR A 121 -17.27 -4.77 5.71
N ARG A 122 -16.97 -4.19 6.88
CA ARG A 122 -17.57 -4.61 8.16
C ARG A 122 -19.06 -4.28 8.24
N THR A 123 -19.46 -3.20 7.62
CA THR A 123 -20.83 -2.66 7.67
C THR A 123 -21.72 -3.19 6.55
N LEU A 124 -21.18 -3.96 5.60
CA LEU A 124 -21.97 -4.62 4.57
C LEU A 124 -22.93 -5.64 5.19
N PRO A 125 -24.25 -5.56 4.92
CA PRO A 125 -25.19 -6.57 5.37
C PRO A 125 -24.86 -7.91 4.70
N VAL A 126 -24.61 -8.94 5.50
CA VAL A 126 -24.45 -10.32 4.99
C VAL A 126 -25.79 -10.77 4.43
N PRO A 127 -25.92 -11.10 3.12
CA PRO A 127 -27.19 -11.52 2.56
C PRO A 127 -27.64 -12.86 3.17
N VAL A 128 -28.88 -12.92 3.64
CA VAL A 128 -29.52 -14.10 4.28
C VAL A 128 -29.53 -15.36 3.38
N VAL A 129 -29.36 -15.20 2.06
CA VAL A 129 -29.21 -16.31 1.09
C VAL A 129 -27.98 -17.19 1.38
N ALA A 130 -27.07 -16.70 2.21
CA ALA A 130 -25.82 -17.35 2.53
C ALA A 130 -25.92 -18.30 3.75
N ALA A 131 -27.07 -18.45 4.40
CA ALA A 131 -27.21 -19.29 5.60
C ALA A 131 -26.92 -20.79 5.31
N ASP A 132 -27.48 -21.35 4.23
CA ASP A 132 -27.29 -22.77 3.90
C ASP A 132 -25.99 -23.03 3.12
N THR A 133 -25.47 -22.03 2.41
CA THR A 133 -24.25 -22.17 1.57
C THR A 133 -22.95 -21.80 2.30
N LEU A 134 -22.98 -20.90 3.30
CA LEU A 134 -21.81 -20.52 4.10
C LEU A 134 -21.49 -21.50 5.22
N SER A 135 -22.45 -22.36 5.63
CA SER A 135 -22.20 -23.44 6.60
C SER A 135 -21.08 -24.39 6.16
N LEU A 136 -20.79 -24.44 4.85
CA LEU A 136 -19.74 -25.26 4.23
C LEU A 136 -18.46 -24.49 3.88
N MET A 137 -18.38 -23.19 4.16
CA MET A 137 -17.15 -22.41 3.92
C MET A 137 -16.29 -22.41 5.19
N PRO A 138 -15.09 -23.02 5.16
CA PRO A 138 -14.19 -22.94 6.31
C PRO A 138 -13.83 -21.47 6.57
N PRO A 139 -13.73 -21.05 7.84
CA PRO A 139 -13.44 -19.67 8.19
C PRO A 139 -12.12 -19.24 7.53
N ILE A 140 -12.14 -18.08 6.90
CA ILE A 140 -10.93 -17.46 6.36
C ILE A 140 -10.16 -16.90 7.57
N SER A 141 -9.26 -17.71 8.13
CA SER A 141 -8.32 -17.25 9.13
C SER A 141 -7.35 -16.25 8.49
N LEU A 142 -7.49 -14.98 8.85
CA LEU A 142 -6.47 -13.96 8.66
C LEU A 142 -5.55 -14.01 9.88
N GLN A 143 -4.65 -15.00 9.89
CA GLN A 143 -3.37 -14.88 10.58
C GLN A 143 -2.38 -14.16 9.65
#